data_AF-A0A3N5KB79-F1
#
_entry.id   AF-A0A3N5KB79-F1
#
_cell.length_a   1.000
_cell.length_b   1.000
_cell.length_c   1.000
_cell.angle_alpha   90.00
_cell.angle_beta   90.00
_cell.angle_gamma   90.00
#
_symmetry.space_group_name_H-M   'P 1'
#
loop_
_entity.id
_entity.type
_entity.pdbx_description
1 polymer ?
#
loop_
_entity_poly.entity_id
_entity_poly.type
_entity_poly.pdbx_seq_one_letter_code
_entity_poly.pdbx_strand_id
1 'polypeptide(L)'
;MSNRRLGIYLGILFIFIGGMALLGNLHIFHKELPGALFFFVLFVAFAQSYAQKNSRWWAVVPAGCCFTLGTILILKSYSLVDSRYFGFVFLLGLGLTFFYLWTLRGIPPLKWAIWPAAGFLMLALYAWLEQINILDEKFLFALLLLLLGGFLIARGMPGKR
;
A
#
# COMPACT_ATOMS: atom_id res chain seq x y z
N MET A 1 -19.22 -32.23 5.00
CA MET A 1 -18.40 -32.32 3.76
C MET A 1 -17.26 -31.27 3.65
N SER A 2 -16.77 -30.64 4.73
CA SER A 2 -15.90 -29.43 4.60
C SER A 2 -14.41 -29.59 4.98
N ASN A 3 -14.06 -30.29 6.06
CA ASN A 3 -12.70 -30.19 6.64
C ASN A 3 -11.58 -30.85 5.81
N ARG A 4 -11.86 -31.91 5.05
CA ARG A 4 -10.83 -32.60 4.25
C ARG A 4 -10.32 -31.77 3.08
N ARG A 5 -11.21 -31.03 2.40
CA ARG A 5 -10.83 -30.13 1.30
C ARG A 5 -10.08 -28.91 1.82
N LEU A 6 -10.52 -28.36 2.96
CA LEU A 6 -9.83 -27.25 3.63
C LEU A 6 -8.37 -27.61 3.97
N GLY A 7 -8.13 -28.82 4.48
CA GLY A 7 -6.78 -29.30 4.78
C GLY A 7 -5.88 -29.38 3.54
N ILE A 8 -6.41 -29.78 2.38
CA ILE A 8 -5.65 -29.84 1.13
C ILE A 8 -5.29 -28.43 0.64
N TYR A 9 -6.24 -27.49 0.66
CA TYR A 9 -5.97 -26.11 0.26
C TYR A 9 -4.96 -25.43 1.18
N LEU A 10 -5.09 -25.63 2.49
CA LEU A 10 -4.12 -25.13 3.47
C LEU A 10 -2.75 -25.77 3.25
N GLY A 11 -2.67 -27.08 3.03
CA GLY A 11 -1.43 -27.79 2.75
C GLY A 11 -0.71 -27.25 1.51
N ILE A 12 -1.43 -27.06 0.40
CA ILE A 12 -0.88 -26.46 -0.83
C ILE A 12 -0.37 -25.04 -0.57
N LEU A 13 -1.13 -24.22 0.18
CA LEU A 13 -0.72 -22.88 0.56
C LEU A 13 0.58 -22.89 1.38
N PHE A 14 0.68 -23.75 2.39
CA PHE A 14 1.88 -23.87 3.22
C PHE A 14 3.09 -24.37 2.44
N ILE A 15 2.91 -25.35 1.55
CA ILE A 15 3.98 -25.85 0.67
C ILE A 15 4.47 -24.73 -0.25
N PHE A 16 3.55 -23.95 -0.81
CA PHE A 16 3.91 -22.84 -1.69
C PHE A 16 4.68 -21.73 -0.95
N ILE A 17 4.17 -21.29 0.21
CA ILE A 17 4.82 -20.28 1.05
C ILE A 17 6.20 -20.79 1.50
N GLY A 18 6.28 -22.04 1.98
CA GLY A 18 7.53 -22.66 2.42
C GLY A 18 8.53 -22.81 1.28
N GLY A 19 8.09 -23.20 0.08
CA GLY A 19 8.92 -23.29 -1.11
C GLY A 19 9.50 -21.93 -1.52
N MET A 20 8.69 -20.87 -1.49
CA MET A 20 9.18 -19.51 -1.77
C MET A 20 10.16 -19.00 -0.71
N ALA A 21 9.90 -19.28 0.56
CA ALA A 21 10.80 -18.92 1.65
C ALA A 21 12.14 -19.68 1.56
N LEU A 22 12.11 -20.95 1.13
CA LEU A 22 13.31 -21.73 0.86
C LEU A 22 14.10 -21.11 -0.30
N LEU A 23 13.44 -20.79 -1.42
CA LEU A 23 14.06 -20.14 -2.57
C LEU A 23 14.72 -18.80 -2.21
N GLY A 24 14.13 -18.02 -1.29
CA GLY A 24 14.71 -16.76 -0.83
C GLY A 24 15.99 -16.93 0.02
N ASN A 25 16.17 -18.11 0.64
CA ASN A 25 17.37 -18.44 1.40
C ASN A 25 18.46 -19.13 0.57
N LEU A 26 18.09 -19.66 -0.59
CA LEU A 26 19.07 -20.15 -1.55
C LEU A 26 19.75 -18.92 -2.17
N HIS A 27 21.06 -18.76 -1.92
CA HIS A 27 21.90 -17.67 -2.44
C HIS A 27 22.03 -17.62 -3.99
N ILE A 28 21.16 -18.34 -4.69
CA ILE A 28 21.11 -18.51 -6.15
C ILE A 28 20.39 -17.31 -6.79
N PHE A 29 19.48 -16.65 -6.06
CA PHE A 29 18.75 -15.46 -6.50
C PHE A 29 18.96 -14.29 -5.55
N HIS A 30 18.63 -13.07 -6.00
CA HIS A 30 18.46 -11.95 -5.09
C HIS A 30 17.38 -12.31 -4.06
N LYS A 31 17.69 -12.12 -2.77
CA LYS A 31 16.88 -12.59 -1.63
C LYS A 31 15.42 -12.13 -1.66
N GLU A 32 15.15 -11.01 -2.33
CA GLU A 32 13.86 -10.33 -2.35
C GLU A 32 12.92 -10.81 -3.49
N LEU A 33 13.46 -11.50 -4.49
CA LEU A 33 12.77 -11.84 -5.75
C LEU A 33 11.61 -12.85 -5.54
N PRO A 34 11.77 -13.92 -4.73
CA PRO A 34 10.67 -14.81 -4.39
C PRO A 34 9.54 -14.10 -3.63
N GLY A 35 9.89 -13.17 -2.74
CA GLY A 35 8.92 -12.34 -2.04
C GLY A 35 8.15 -11.42 -2.99
N ALA A 36 8.84 -10.80 -3.96
CA ALA A 36 8.18 -9.99 -4.99
C ALA A 36 7.13 -10.82 -5.75
N LEU A 37 7.52 -12.01 -6.19
CA LEU A 37 6.64 -12.92 -6.93
C LEU A 37 5.41 -13.31 -6.11
N PHE A 38 5.59 -13.62 -4.82
CA PHE A 38 4.49 -13.90 -3.90
C PHE A 38 3.47 -12.75 -3.87
N PHE A 39 3.93 -11.51 -3.68
CA PHE A 39 3.05 -10.35 -3.65
C PHE A 39 2.37 -10.08 -4.99
N PHE A 40 3.03 -10.31 -6.13
CA PHE A 40 2.38 -10.19 -7.44
C PHE A 40 1.30 -11.25 -7.67
N VAL A 41 1.50 -12.49 -7.22
CA VAL A 41 0.46 -13.53 -7.27
C VAL A 41 -0.75 -13.12 -6.44
N LEU A 42 -0.53 -12.56 -5.24
CA LEU A 42 -1.62 -12.03 -4.41
C LEU A 42 -2.32 -10.84 -5.06
N PHE A 43 -1.57 -9.92 -5.68
CA PHE A 43 -2.13 -8.81 -6.44
C PHE A 43 -3.09 -9.31 -7.52
N VAL A 44 -2.69 -10.30 -8.32
CA VAL A 44 -3.55 -10.90 -9.35
C VAL A 44 -4.79 -11.54 -8.74
N ALA A 45 -4.64 -12.28 -7.64
CA ALA A 45 -5.78 -12.92 -6.97
C ALA A 45 -6.83 -11.90 -6.48
N PHE A 46 -6.39 -10.81 -5.85
CA PHE A 46 -7.29 -9.75 -5.38
C PHE A 46 -7.87 -8.93 -6.54
N ALA A 47 -7.06 -8.60 -7.55
CA ALA A 47 -7.52 -7.89 -8.75
C ALA A 47 -8.57 -8.68 -9.52
N GLN A 48 -8.38 -10.00 -9.66
CA GLN A 48 -9.36 -10.90 -10.28
C GLN A 48 -10.66 -10.99 -9.45
N SER A 49 -10.56 -11.00 -8.12
CA SER A 49 -11.75 -10.98 -7.25
C SER A 49 -12.59 -9.72 -7.45
N TYR A 50 -11.95 -8.56 -7.67
CA TYR A 50 -12.62 -7.32 -8.02
C TYR A 50 -13.24 -7.38 -9.43
N ALA A 51 -12.49 -7.86 -10.42
CA ALA A 51 -12.95 -7.94 -11.82
C ALA A 51 -14.17 -8.85 -12.01
N GLN A 52 -14.30 -9.93 -11.21
CA GLN A 52 -15.46 -10.83 -11.28
C GLN A 52 -16.75 -10.19 -10.75
N LYS A 53 -16.64 -9.35 -9.72
CA LYS A 53 -17.79 -8.70 -9.08
C LYS A 53 -17.38 -7.32 -8.61
N ASN A 54 -17.80 -6.30 -9.36
CA ASN A 54 -17.57 -4.88 -9.02
C ASN A 54 -18.13 -4.50 -7.63
N SER A 55 -19.05 -5.28 -7.05
CA SER A 55 -19.49 -5.09 -5.67
C SER A 55 -18.38 -5.31 -4.62
N ARG A 56 -17.27 -5.96 -4.98
CA ARG A 56 -16.12 -6.23 -4.11
C ARG A 56 -15.04 -5.15 -4.20
N TRP A 57 -15.43 -3.87 -4.17
CA TRP A 57 -14.52 -2.72 -4.20
C TRP A 57 -13.38 -2.79 -3.16
N TRP A 58 -13.66 -3.37 -2.00
CA TRP A 58 -12.68 -3.58 -0.92
C TRP A 58 -11.45 -4.37 -1.36
N ALA A 59 -11.54 -5.23 -2.39
CA ALA A 59 -10.42 -6.01 -2.89
C ALA A 59 -9.35 -5.18 -3.63
N VAL A 60 -9.68 -3.96 -4.05
CA VAL A 60 -8.73 -3.04 -4.71
C VAL A 60 -7.63 -2.59 -3.75
N VAL A 61 -7.96 -2.37 -2.47
CA VAL A 61 -6.99 -1.95 -1.45
C VAL A 61 -5.89 -3.01 -1.23
N PRO A 62 -6.20 -4.28 -0.86
CA PRO A 62 -5.17 -5.30 -0.69
C PRO A 62 -4.45 -5.61 -2.01
N ALA A 63 -5.12 -5.51 -3.18
CA ALA A 63 -4.45 -5.61 -4.47
C ALA A 63 -3.36 -4.53 -4.62
N GLY A 64 -3.70 -3.26 -4.42
CA GLY A 64 -2.75 -2.16 -4.53
C GLY A 64 -1.61 -2.21 -3.51
N CYS A 65 -1.89 -2.64 -2.28
CA CYS A 65 -0.86 -2.92 -1.27
C CYS A 65 0.13 -3.98 -1.76
N CYS A 66 -0.38 -5.13 -2.24
CA CYS A 66 0.45 -6.21 -2.74
C CYS A 66 1.26 -5.79 -3.97
N PHE A 67 0.66 -5.04 -4.90
CA PHE A 67 1.36 -4.50 -6.06
C PHE A 67 2.54 -3.61 -5.62
N THR A 68 2.29 -2.67 -4.71
CA THR A 68 3.31 -1.74 -4.21
C THR A 68 4.45 -2.47 -3.50
N LEU A 69 4.12 -3.44 -2.64
CA LEU A 69 5.12 -4.26 -1.95
C LEU A 69 5.95 -5.10 -2.93
N GLY A 70 5.31 -5.72 -3.92
CA GLY A 70 6.00 -6.45 -4.99
C GLY A 70 6.97 -5.55 -5.75
N THR A 71 6.56 -4.33 -6.11
CA THR A 71 7.42 -3.34 -6.76
C THR A 71 8.60 -2.93 -5.87
N ILE A 72 8.39 -2.66 -4.58
CA ILE A 72 9.48 -2.31 -3.64
C ILE A 72 10.51 -3.43 -3.57
N LEU A 73 10.08 -4.69 -3.52
CA LEU A 73 11.01 -5.83 -3.49
C LEU A 73 11.82 -5.96 -4.79
N ILE A 74 11.24 -5.65 -5.95
CA ILE A 74 11.98 -5.56 -7.21
C ILE A 74 13.00 -4.42 -7.15
N LEU A 75 12.59 -3.22 -6.74
CA LEU A 75 13.48 -2.06 -6.62
C LEU A 75 14.66 -2.37 -5.69
N LYS A 76 14.40 -3.04 -4.57
CA LYS A 76 15.41 -3.51 -3.61
C LYS A 76 16.33 -4.58 -4.21
N SER A 77 15.77 -5.56 -4.92
CA SER A 77 16.51 -6.64 -5.56
C SER A 77 17.57 -6.12 -6.53
N TYR A 78 17.21 -5.11 -7.33
CA TYR A 78 18.10 -4.52 -8.33
C TYR A 78 18.85 -3.28 -7.84
N SER A 79 18.71 -2.93 -6.55
CA SER A 79 19.31 -1.72 -5.95
C SER A 79 19.03 -0.44 -6.75
N LEU A 80 17.86 -0.35 -7.38
CA LEU A 80 17.47 0.76 -8.26
C LEU A 80 17.17 2.04 -7.46
N VAL A 81 16.78 1.87 -6.20
CA VAL A 81 16.37 2.94 -5.30
C VAL A 81 16.99 2.67 -3.93
N ASP A 82 17.53 3.72 -3.32
CA ASP A 82 18.07 3.65 -1.96
C ASP A 82 16.95 3.29 -0.96
N SER A 83 17.29 2.47 0.03
CA SER A 83 16.35 1.94 1.02
C SER A 83 15.59 3.03 1.77
N ARG A 84 16.20 4.20 1.88
CA ARG A 84 15.63 5.40 2.49
C ARG A 84 14.34 5.89 1.80
N TYR A 85 14.18 5.64 0.50
CA TYR A 85 12.98 6.04 -0.26
C TYR A 85 11.87 4.98 -0.28
N PHE A 86 12.08 3.79 0.29
CA PHE A 86 11.04 2.74 0.26
C PHE A 86 9.78 3.15 1.03
N GLY A 87 9.92 3.91 2.11
CA GLY A 87 8.77 4.49 2.83
C GLY A 87 7.95 5.42 1.95
N PHE A 88 8.63 6.31 1.20
CA PHE A 88 7.99 7.18 0.21
C PHE A 88 7.25 6.38 -0.86
N VAL A 89 7.91 5.39 -1.49
CA VAL A 89 7.32 4.55 -2.54
C VAL A 89 6.09 3.80 -2.02
N PHE A 90 6.17 3.28 -0.79
CA PHE A 90 5.06 2.57 -0.16
C PHE A 90 3.84 3.49 0.07
N LEU A 91 4.05 4.65 0.70
CA LEU A 91 3.00 5.63 0.96
C LEU A 91 2.38 6.16 -0.33
N LEU A 92 3.21 6.41 -1.36
CA LEU A 92 2.77 6.84 -2.67
C LEU A 92 1.90 5.78 -3.34
N GLY A 93 2.31 4.51 -3.30
CA GLY A 93 1.53 3.39 -3.83
C GLY A 93 0.18 3.21 -3.13
N LEU A 94 0.13 3.37 -1.80
CA LEU A 94 -1.13 3.39 -1.04
C LEU A 94 -2.01 4.58 -1.42
N GLY A 95 -1.43 5.78 -1.49
CA GLY A 95 -2.14 7.00 -1.90
C GLY A 95 -2.78 6.86 -3.28
N LEU A 96 -2.03 6.31 -4.25
CA LEU A 96 -2.52 6.00 -5.59
C LEU A 96 -3.62 4.93 -5.58
N THR A 97 -3.52 3.92 -4.71
CA THR A 97 -4.54 2.86 -4.58
C THR A 97 -5.87 3.45 -4.09
N PHE A 98 -5.85 4.29 -3.06
CA PHE A 98 -7.05 4.97 -2.57
C PHE A 98 -7.57 6.01 -3.56
N PHE A 99 -6.68 6.71 -4.27
CA PHE A 99 -7.07 7.62 -5.33
C PHE A 99 -7.78 6.89 -6.47
N TYR A 100 -7.24 5.76 -6.92
CA TYR A 100 -7.89 4.89 -7.89
C TYR A 100 -9.25 4.43 -7.39
N LEU A 101 -9.35 3.98 -6.14
CA LEU A 101 -10.59 3.57 -5.50
C LEU A 101 -11.64 4.70 -5.44
N TRP A 102 -11.22 5.96 -5.29
CA TRP A 102 -12.09 7.14 -5.39
C TRP A 102 -12.59 7.40 -6.83
N THR A 103 -11.78 7.09 -7.85
CA THR A 103 -12.18 7.26 -9.26
C THR A 103 -13.20 6.23 -9.76
N LEU A 104 -13.40 5.13 -9.02
CA LEU A 104 -14.36 4.09 -9.37
C LEU A 104 -15.80 4.64 -9.34
N ARG A 105 -16.36 4.88 -10.53
CA ARG A 105 -17.75 5.33 -10.73
C ARG A 105 -18.69 4.13 -10.80
N GLY A 106 -19.87 4.21 -10.16
CA GLY A 106 -20.91 3.16 -10.24
C GLY A 106 -21.04 2.26 -9.00
N ILE A 107 -20.32 2.55 -7.91
CA ILE A 107 -20.41 1.83 -6.63
C ILE A 107 -20.80 2.84 -5.52
N PRO A 108 -21.75 2.53 -4.60
CA PRO A 108 -22.20 3.44 -3.52
C PRO A 108 -21.05 3.95 -2.64
N PRO A 109 -21.22 5.08 -1.91
CA PRO A 109 -20.33 6.23 -2.01
C PRO A 109 -18.91 5.95 -1.51
N LEU A 110 -17.99 5.69 -2.43
CA LEU A 110 -16.53 5.64 -2.19
C LEU A 110 -15.90 7.03 -2.02
N LYS A 111 -16.73 8.08 -1.83
CA LYS A 111 -16.26 9.45 -1.59
C LYS A 111 -15.37 9.55 -0.34
N TRP A 112 -15.50 8.62 0.61
CA TRP A 112 -14.65 8.56 1.80
C TRP A 112 -13.17 8.30 1.47
N ALA A 113 -12.87 7.64 0.34
CA ALA A 113 -11.53 7.22 -0.03
C ALA A 113 -10.58 8.37 -0.36
N ILE A 114 -11.11 9.55 -0.65
CA ILE A 114 -10.29 10.74 -0.90
C ILE A 114 -9.54 11.19 0.35
N TRP A 115 -10.09 10.98 1.55
CA TRP A 115 -9.44 11.37 2.80
C TRP A 115 -8.19 10.53 3.07
N PRO A 116 -8.24 9.17 3.02
CA PRO A 116 -7.03 8.35 3.05
C PRO A 116 -6.07 8.66 1.90
N ALA A 117 -6.56 8.84 0.67
CA ALA A 117 -5.70 9.13 -0.49
C ALA A 117 -4.88 10.41 -0.26
N ALA A 118 -5.54 11.49 0.14
CA ALA A 118 -4.88 12.76 0.45
C ALA A 118 -3.88 12.61 1.60
N GLY A 119 -4.26 11.90 2.67
CA GLY A 119 -3.36 11.64 3.81
C GLY A 119 -2.10 10.89 3.40
N PHE A 120 -2.23 9.78 2.67
CA PHE A 120 -1.08 9.00 2.21
C PHE A 120 -0.22 9.77 1.19
N LEU A 121 -0.82 10.54 0.29
CA LEU A 121 -0.05 11.37 -0.65
C LEU A 121 0.69 12.51 0.04
N MET A 122 0.08 13.15 1.05
CA MET A 122 0.76 14.14 1.88
C MET A 122 1.91 13.51 2.67
N LEU A 123 1.70 12.33 3.27
CA LEU A 123 2.76 11.59 3.97
C LEU A 123 3.87 11.13 3.03
N ALA A 124 3.53 10.72 1.81
CA ALA A 124 4.51 10.40 0.78
C ALA A 124 5.35 11.63 0.43
N LEU A 125 4.70 12.77 0.15
CA LEU A 125 5.40 14.03 -0.11
C LEU A 125 6.30 14.41 1.07
N TYR A 126 5.80 14.30 2.30
CA TYR A 126 6.59 14.51 3.51
C TYR A 126 7.83 13.60 3.56
N ALA A 127 7.66 12.28 3.37
CA ALA A 127 8.75 11.32 3.40
C ALA A 127 9.81 11.60 2.32
N TRP A 128 9.39 12.14 1.17
CA TRP A 128 10.32 12.59 0.13
C TRP A 128 11.05 13.89 0.49
N LEU A 129 10.34 14.86 1.07
CA LEU A 129 10.89 16.16 1.49
C LEU A 129 11.90 16.03 2.63
N GLU A 130 11.61 15.19 3.64
CA GLU A 130 12.55 14.79 4.69
C GLU A 130 13.85 14.31 4.07
N GLN A 131 13.73 13.56 2.98
CA GLN A 131 14.87 12.90 2.40
C GLN A 131 15.81 13.83 1.63
N ILE A 132 15.31 14.93 1.07
CA ILE A 132 16.10 15.91 0.34
C ILE A 132 16.72 16.98 1.26
N ASN A 133 16.54 16.86 2.58
CA ASN A 133 17.08 17.74 3.61
C ASN A 133 16.79 19.23 3.37
N ILE A 134 15.73 19.53 2.62
CA ILE A 134 15.31 20.91 2.28
C ILE A 134 14.63 21.58 3.47
N LEU A 135 14.13 20.79 4.43
CA LEU A 135 13.41 21.29 5.59
C LEU A 135 14.08 20.74 6.86
N ASP A 136 14.61 21.64 7.69
CA ASP A 136 15.09 21.31 9.03
C ASP A 136 13.96 20.59 9.81
N GLU A 137 14.26 19.51 10.53
CA GLU A 137 13.25 18.71 11.26
C GLU A 137 12.34 19.58 12.15
N LYS A 138 12.92 20.65 12.70
CA LYS A 138 12.23 21.65 13.52
C LYS A 138 11.22 22.48 12.74
N PHE A 139 11.56 22.85 11.50
CA PHE A 139 10.68 23.63 10.63
C PHE A 139 9.48 22.79 10.15
N LEU A 140 9.71 21.52 9.82
CA LEU A 140 8.66 20.58 9.43
C LEU A 140 7.68 20.28 10.57
N PHE A 141 8.20 20.05 11.78
CA PHE A 141 7.37 19.85 12.96
C PHE A 141 6.49 21.08 13.25
N ALA A 142 7.06 22.28 13.15
CA ALA A 142 6.33 23.53 13.29
C ALA A 142 5.24 23.71 12.22
N LEU A 143 5.55 23.42 10.95
CA LEU A 143 4.58 23.51 9.85
C LEU A 143 3.42 22.52 10.03
N LEU A 144 3.70 21.28 10.44
CA LEU A 144 2.69 20.28 10.74
C LEU A 144 1.76 20.71 11.87
N LEU A 145 2.32 21.20 12.98
CA LEU A 145 1.53 21.75 14.09
C LEU A 145 0.66 22.93 13.65
N LEU A 146 1.18 23.79 12.78
CA LEU A 146 0.45 24.96 12.27
C LEU A 146 -0.72 24.55 11.37
N LEU A 147 -0.49 23.62 10.44
CA LEU A 147 -1.55 23.07 9.57
C LEU A 147 -2.59 22.28 10.37
N LEU A 148 -2.15 21.45 11.32
CA LEU A 148 -3.04 20.66 12.17
C LEU A 148 -3.90 21.57 13.07
N GLY A 149 -3.29 22.60 13.66
CA GLY A 149 -3.99 23.62 14.45
C GLY A 149 -5.00 24.38 13.60
N GLY A 150 -4.61 24.83 12.40
CA GLY A 150 -5.52 25.48 11.45
C GLY A 150 -6.69 24.58 11.03
N PHE A 151 -6.43 23.30 10.79
CA PHE A 151 -7.47 22.32 10.46
C PHE A 151 -8.45 22.07 11.62
N LEU A 152 -7.96 21.96 12.85
CA LEU A 152 -8.79 21.82 14.05
C LEU A 152 -9.68 23.04 14.27
N ILE A 153 -9.15 24.25 14.04
CA ILE A 153 -9.92 25.49 14.11
C ILE A 153 -11.01 25.51 13.03
N ALA A 154 -10.68 25.12 11.79
CA ALA A 154 -11.63 25.05 10.68
C ALA A 154 -12.77 24.05 10.94
N ARG A 155 -12.48 22.94 11.64
CA ARG A 155 -13.47 21.93 12.02
C ARG A 155 -14.24 22.28 13.30
N GLY A 156 -13.65 23.05 14.20
CA GLY A 156 -14.24 23.46 15.48
C GLY A 156 -15.14 24.69 15.38
N MET A 157 -15.10 25.43 14.27
CA MET A 157 -16.04 26.53 14.04
C MET A 157 -17.46 25.96 13.88
N PRO A 158 -18.41 26.30 14.79
CA PRO A 158 -19.79 25.86 14.66
C PRO A 158 -20.36 26.45 13.37
N GLY A 159 -20.73 25.57 12.44
CA GLY A 159 -21.35 25.96 11.19
C GLY A 159 -22.58 26.83 11.49
N LYS A 160 -22.64 28.02 10.90
CA LYS A 160 -23.87 28.82 10.84
C LYS A 160 -24.98 27.92 10.33
N ARG A 161 -25.93 27.59 11.21
CA ARG A 161 -27.26 27.10 10.83
C ARG A 161 -27.98 28.17 10.01
#